data_AF-A0A1M4WT27-F1
#
_entry.id   AF-A0A1M4WT27-F1
#
_cell.length_a   1.000
_cell.length_b   1.000
_cell.length_c   1.000
_cell.angle_alpha   90.00
_cell.angle_beta   90.00
_cell.angle_gamma   90.00
#
_symmetry.space_group_name_H-M   'P 1'
#
loop_
_entity.id
_entity.type
_entity.pdbx_description
1 polymer ?
#
loop_
_entity_poly.entity_id
_entity_poly.type
_entity_poly.pdbx_seq_one_letter_code
_entity_poly.pdbx_strand_id
1 'polypeptide(L)' 'MKYDPQQDRWVVVLGNREYGLHCGEYLELSVSQSRIACRLELDSEWYVVMQDTLFNLRTQDTYRVTI' A
#
# COMPACT_ATOMS: atom_id res chain seq x y z
N MET A 1 3.47 5.79 0.24
CA MET A 1 2.06 5.42 0.04
C MET A 1 1.26 6.02 1.17
N LYS A 2 0.21 6.79 0.85
CA LYS A 2 -0.69 7.45 1.80
C LYS A 2 -2.13 7.20 1.39
N TYR A 3 -3.07 7.24 2.32
CA TYR A 3 -4.49 7.12 1.98
C TYR A 3 -5.02 8.44 1.40
N ASP A 4 -5.74 8.36 0.29
CA ASP A 4 -6.52 9.48 -0.25
C ASP A 4 -8.02 9.24 0.04
N PRO A 5 -8.61 9.98 0.99
CA PRO A 5 -10.01 9.82 1.35
C PRO A 5 -10.99 10.34 0.28
N GLN A 6 -10.55 11.16 -0.68
CA GLN A 6 -11.41 11.64 -1.76
C GLN A 6 -11.63 10.57 -2.83
N GLN A 7 -10.61 9.73 -3.03
CA GLN A 7 -10.62 8.65 -4.03
C GLN A 7 -10.81 7.26 -3.43
N ASP A 8 -10.90 7.18 -2.10
CA ASP A 8 -11.06 5.96 -1.31
C ASP A 8 -9.99 4.89 -1.64
N ARG A 9 -8.74 5.33 -1.80
CA ARG A 9 -7.63 4.46 -2.24
C ARG A 9 -6.28 4.87 -1.69
N TRP A 10 -5.33 3.94 -1.75
CA TRP A 10 -3.92 4.22 -1.49
C TRP A 10 -3.27 4.89 -2.69
N VAL A 11 -2.52 5.95 -2.46
CA VAL A 11 -1.78 6.66 -3.50
C VAL A 11 -0.28 6.67 -3.24
N VAL A 12 0.49 6.65 -4.31
CA VAL A 12 1.96 6.79 -4.33
C VAL A 12 2.34 7.99 -5.17
N VAL A 13 3.40 8.69 -4.75
CA VAL A 13 3.94 9.83 -5.50
C VAL A 13 5.02 9.33 -6.45
N LEU A 14 4.78 9.45 -7.75
CA LEU A 14 5.69 9.10 -8.83
C LEU A 14 6.13 10.40 -9.53
N GLY A 15 7.24 10.97 -9.06
CA GLY A 15 7.69 12.29 -9.50
C GLY A 15 6.67 13.38 -9.16
N ASN A 16 6.09 14.01 -10.18
CA ASN A 16 5.09 15.09 -10.02
C ASN A 16 3.64 14.59 -10.15
N ARG A 17 3.42 13.26 -10.11
CA ARG A 17 2.09 12.66 -10.23
C ARG A 17 1.77 11.81 -9.03
N GLU A 18 0.50 11.79 -8.64
CA GLU A 18 -0.03 10.78 -7.73
C GLU A 18 -0.65 9.66 -8.56
N TYR A 19 -0.30 8.42 -8.22
CA TYR A 19 -0.86 7.21 -8.82
C TYR A 19 -1.70 6.50 -7.75
N GLY A 20 -2.97 6.30 -8.05
CA GLY A 20 -3.89 5.57 -7.19
C GLY A 20 -3.78 4.07 -7.44
N LEU A 21 -3.47 3.33 -6.39
CA LEU A 21 -3.28 1.90 -6.44
C LEU A 21 -4.62 1.14 -6.47
N HIS A 22 -4.59 -0.03 -7.08
CA HIS A 22 -5.72 -0.93 -7.24
C HIS A 22 -5.45 -2.30 -6.61
N CYS A 23 -6.52 -3.05 -6.31
CA CYS A 23 -6.40 -4.44 -5.88
C CYS A 23 -5.63 -5.27 -6.93
N GLY A 24 -4.78 -6.18 -6.46
CA GLY A 24 -3.94 -7.02 -7.30
C GLY A 24 -2.59 -6.41 -7.66
N GLU A 25 -2.37 -5.11 -7.43
CA GLU A 25 -1.06 -4.49 -7.69
C GLU A 25 0.00 -4.93 -6.67
N TYR A 26 1.23 -5.12 -7.15
CA TYR A 26 2.37 -5.55 -6.35
C TYR A 26 3.25 -4.37 -5.96
N LEU A 27 3.73 -4.38 -4.73
CA LEU A 27 4.64 -3.38 -4.18
C LEU A 27 5.57 -4.00 -3.14
N GLU A 28 6.70 -3.36 -2.86
CA GLU A 28 7.56 -3.72 -1.74
C GLU A 28 7.31 -2.78 -0.55
N LEU A 29 6.80 -3.31 0.56
CA LEU A 29 6.65 -2.55 1.81
C LEU A 29 7.97 -2.52 2.58
N SER A 30 8.43 -1.33 2.98
CA SER A 30 9.62 -1.19 3.82
C SER A 30 9.27 -1.43 5.29
N VAL A 31 9.87 -2.45 5.90
CA VAL A 31 9.73 -2.78 7.33
C VAL A 31 11.13 -2.87 7.93
N SER A 32 11.47 -1.91 8.80
CA SER A 32 12.84 -1.76 9.33
C SER A 32 13.88 -1.66 8.19
N GLN A 33 14.81 -2.60 8.11
CA GLN A 33 15.84 -2.68 7.06
C GLN A 33 15.47 -3.63 5.91
N SER A 34 14.29 -4.25 5.97
CA SER A 34 13.82 -5.22 4.99
C SER A 34 12.78 -4.62 4.06
N ARG A 35 12.70 -5.18 2.86
CA ARG A 35 11.62 -4.94 1.90
C ARG A 35 10.86 -6.23 1.72
N ILE A 36 9.54 -6.16 1.92
CA ILE A 36 8.67 -7.32 1.84
C ILE A 36 7.82 -7.15 0.58
N ALA A 37 7.88 -8.12 -0.33
CA ALA A 37 7.00 -8.13 -1.49
C ALA A 37 5.56 -8.40 -1.05
N CYS A 38 4.66 -7.55 -1.53
CA CYS A 38 3.27 -7.48 -1.11
C CYS A 38 2.35 -7.38 -2.32
N ARG A 39 1.11 -7.83 -2.17
CA ARG A 39 0.00 -7.51 -3.07
C ARG A 39 -1.06 -6.72 -2.33
N LEU A 40 -1.49 -5.58 -2.88
CA LEU A 40 -2.53 -4.76 -2.29
C LEU A 40 -3.91 -5.39 -2.57
N GLU A 41 -4.76 -5.44 -1.55
CA GLU A 41 -6.13 -5.94 -1.64
C GLU A 41 -7.07 -5.14 -0.74
N LEU A 42 -8.38 -5.33 -0.94
CA LEU A 42 -9.44 -4.68 -0.17
C LEU A 42 -10.51 -5.71 0.21
N ASP A 43 -10.87 -5.73 1.49
CA ASP A 43 -12.08 -6.39 2.02
C ASP A 43 -12.90 -5.32 2.77
N SER A 44 -13.16 -5.47 4.08
CA SER A 44 -13.73 -4.39 4.90
C SER A 44 -12.75 -3.24 5.14
N GLU A 45 -11.45 -3.54 5.14
CA GLU A 45 -10.35 -2.58 5.24
C GLU A 45 -9.31 -2.90 4.18
N TRP A 46 -8.51 -1.89 3.79
CA TRP A 46 -7.37 -2.11 2.90
C TRP A 46 -6.28 -2.90 3.62
N TYR A 47 -5.72 -3.90 2.95
CA TYR A 47 -4.64 -4.72 3.49
C TYR A 47 -3.64 -5.09 2.40
N VAL A 48 -2.47 -5.55 2.83
CA VAL A 48 -1.51 -6.20 1.94
C VAL A 48 -1.36 -7.67 2.29
N VAL A 49 -1.32 -8.50 1.26
CA VAL A 49 -0.94 -9.91 1.36
C VAL A 49 0.59 -9.99 1.32
N MET A 50 1.20 -10.59 2.33
CA MET A 50 2.65 -10.77 2.42
C MET A 50 2.97 -12.21 2.77
N GLN A 51 3.78 -12.92 1.99
CA GLN A 51 4.22 -14.30 2.27
C GLN A 51 3.09 -15.20 2.86
N ASP A 52 3.09 -15.43 4.17
CA ASP A 52 2.17 -16.27 4.94
C ASP A 52 1.20 -15.49 5.85
N THR A 53 1.14 -14.16 5.73
CA THR A 53 0.33 -13.29 6.59
C THR A 53 -0.32 -12.13 5.84
N LEU A 54 -1.19 -11.41 6.55
CA LEU A 54 -1.92 -10.24 6.08
C LEU A 54 -1.62 -9.07 7.01
N PHE A 55 -1.63 -7.86 6.46
CA PHE A 55 -1.43 -6.65 7.26
C PHE A 55 -2.40 -5.55 6.84
N ASN A 56 -3.28 -5.18 7.76
CA ASN A 56 -4.21 -4.08 7.55
C ASN A 56 -3.47 -2.76 7.52
N LEU A 57 -3.78 -1.95 6.52
CA LEU A 57 -3.23 -0.62 6.35
C LEU A 57 -4.13 0.38 7.07
N ARG A 58 -3.56 1.14 8.00
CA ARG A 58 -4.28 2.15 8.76
C ARG A 58 -4.29 3.45 7.96
N THR A 59 -5.48 3.98 7.67
CA THR A 59 -5.66 5.18 6.84
C THR A 59 -5.00 6.45 7.39
N GLN A 60 -4.63 6.46 8.68
CA GLN A 60 -3.92 7.58 9.32
C GLN A 60 -2.39 7.49 9.20
N ASP A 61 -1.86 6.36 8.72
CA ASP A 61 -0.42 6.12 8.61
C ASP A 61 0.09 6.36 7.17
N THR A 62 1.39 6.59 7.05
CA THR A 62 2.09 6.63 5.76
C THR A 62 3.09 5.50 5.69
N TYR A 63 3.03 4.73 4.61
CA TYR A 63 3.88 3.56 4.39
C TYR A 63 4.92 3.85 3.32
N ARG A 64 6.19 3.53 3.58
CA ARG A 64 7.25 3.60 2.56
C ARG A 64 7.17 2.35 1.70
N VAL A 65 7.01 2.56 0.39
CA VAL A 65 6.89 1.47 -0.58
C VAL A 65 7.77 1.70 -1.80
N THR A 66 8.13 0.63 -2.49
CA THR A 66 8.71 0.64 -3.84
C THR A 66 7.75 -0.09 -4.78
N ILE A 67 7.63 0.41 -6.01
CA ILE A 67 6.72 -0.05 -7.08
C ILE A 67 7.51 -0.17 -8.36
#